data_AF-A0A2D4GH00-F1
#
_entry.id   AF-A0A2D4GH00-F1
#
_cell.length_a   1.000
_cell.length_b   1.000
_cell.length_c   1.000
_cell.angle_alpha   90.00
_cell.angle_beta   90.00
_cell.angle_gamma   90.00
#
_symmetry.space_group_name_H-M   'P 1'
#
loop_
_entity.id
_entity.type
_entity.pdbx_description
1 polymer ?
#
loop_
_entity_poly.entity_id
_entity_poly.type
_entity_poly.pdbx_seq_one_letter_code
_entity_poly.pdbx_strand_id
1 'polypeptide(L)'
;TTRVHALNNVNKVLQVLHQNNVDLVNIGGTDIVDGNHKLTLGLLWSLILHWQVKDVMKDIMSELQQTNSEKILLSWVRQSTKSYNEVNVLNFTTSWTNGLAFNALIHKHRPELFSWDKVTKMAPHERLEHAFNIAKNYLGIEKLLDPEDVAVQLPDKKSIIMYLTSLFEVLPQQVTLEDIREVETLPRKYKKECEEDIQYATSEGNCAVLKAEES
;
A
#
# COMPACT_ATOMS: atom_id res chain seq x y z
N THR A 1 33.24 -6.13 -11.30
CA THR A 1 32.25 -6.15 -12.40
C THR A 1 32.32 -4.87 -13.18
N THR A 2 32.34 -4.92 -14.51
CA THR A 2 32.30 -3.69 -15.34
C THR A 2 30.87 -3.16 -15.44
N ARG A 3 30.70 -1.83 -15.59
CA ARG A 3 29.39 -1.20 -15.81
C ARG A 3 28.62 -1.84 -16.98
N VAL A 4 29.34 -2.23 -18.03
CA VAL A 4 28.77 -2.93 -19.20
C VAL A 4 28.18 -4.29 -18.82
N HIS A 5 28.86 -5.07 -17.97
CA HIS A 5 28.29 -6.33 -17.46
C HIS A 5 27.06 -6.10 -16.59
N ALA A 6 27.07 -5.08 -15.73
CA ALA A 6 25.91 -4.73 -14.91
C ALA A 6 24.70 -4.35 -15.79
N LEU A 7 24.91 -3.53 -16.82
CA LEU A 7 23.86 -3.10 -17.75
C LEU A 7 23.27 -4.28 -18.54
N ASN A 8 24.12 -5.18 -19.03
CA ASN A 8 23.67 -6.39 -19.70
C ASN A 8 22.83 -7.30 -18.79
N ASN A 9 23.23 -7.43 -17.51
CA ASN A 9 22.47 -8.23 -16.55
C ASN A 9 21.10 -7.60 -16.26
N VAL A 10 21.05 -6.29 -15.98
CA VAL A 10 19.80 -5.59 -15.71
C VAL A 10 18.87 -5.61 -16.93
N ASN A 11 19.38 -5.35 -18.13
CA ASN A 11 18.56 -5.38 -19.34
C ASN A 11 17.93 -6.76 -19.60
N LYS A 12 18.65 -7.85 -19.31
CA LYS A 12 18.08 -9.21 -19.36
C LYS A 12 16.94 -9.38 -18.35
N VAL A 13 17.12 -8.90 -17.12
CA VAL A 13 16.05 -8.92 -16.11
C VAL A 13 14.84 -8.14 -16.60
N LEU A 14 15.02 -6.88 -17.04
CA LEU A 14 13.91 -6.05 -17.54
C LEU A 14 13.18 -6.70 -18.73
N GLN A 15 13.90 -7.38 -19.61
CA GLN A 15 13.29 -8.14 -20.71
C GLN A 15 12.40 -9.28 -20.20
N VAL A 16 12.88 -10.06 -19.23
CA VAL A 16 12.08 -11.13 -18.60
C VAL A 16 10.84 -10.56 -17.91
N LEU A 17 10.97 -9.45 -17.19
CA LEU A 17 9.84 -8.78 -16.54
C LEU A 17 8.79 -8.33 -17.57
N HIS A 18 9.21 -7.76 -18.69
CA HIS A 18 8.30 -7.37 -19.77
C HIS A 18 7.57 -8.57 -20.38
N GLN A 19 8.27 -9.70 -20.59
CA GLN A 19 7.68 -10.95 -21.07
C GLN A 19 6.64 -11.53 -20.10
N ASN A 20 6.76 -11.25 -18.81
CA ASN A 20 5.79 -11.62 -17.78
C ASN A 20 4.70 -10.56 -17.56
N ASN A 21 4.54 -9.58 -18.45
CA ASN A 21 3.53 -8.52 -18.33
C ASN A 21 3.66 -7.67 -17.05
N VAL A 22 4.88 -7.51 -16.53
CA VAL A 22 5.19 -6.53 -15.48
C VAL A 22 5.22 -5.13 -16.08
N ASP A 23 4.58 -4.18 -15.43
CA ASP A 23 4.58 -2.79 -15.87
C ASP A 23 5.85 -2.07 -15.42
N LEU A 24 6.63 -1.56 -16.38
CA LEU A 24 7.96 -0.98 -16.18
C LEU A 24 7.99 0.50 -16.61
N VAL A 25 6.90 1.24 -16.37
CA VAL A 25 6.76 2.64 -16.77
C VAL A 25 8.00 3.45 -16.39
N ASN A 26 8.73 3.94 -17.40
CA ASN A 26 9.92 4.77 -17.28
C ASN A 26 11.11 4.13 -16.52
N ILE A 27 11.26 2.79 -16.54
CA ILE A 27 12.38 2.10 -15.91
C ILE A 27 13.31 1.51 -16.98
N GLY A 28 14.50 2.09 -17.12
CA GLY A 28 15.58 1.61 -17.99
C GLY A 28 16.72 0.94 -17.22
N GLY A 29 17.57 0.20 -17.94
CA GLY A 29 18.71 -0.49 -17.33
C GLY A 29 19.76 0.45 -16.74
N THR A 30 19.94 1.63 -17.34
CA THR A 30 20.84 2.68 -16.82
C THR A 30 20.35 3.23 -15.50
N ASP A 31 19.04 3.39 -15.32
CA ASP A 31 18.46 3.91 -14.09
C ASP A 31 18.78 3.03 -12.89
N ILE A 32 18.77 1.71 -13.09
CA ILE A 32 19.09 0.75 -12.02
C ILE A 32 20.60 0.66 -11.79
N VAL A 33 21.40 0.56 -12.85
CA VAL A 33 22.86 0.42 -12.74
C VAL A 33 23.51 1.67 -12.15
N ASP A 34 23.03 2.84 -12.53
CA ASP A 34 23.57 4.12 -12.08
C ASP A 34 22.93 4.61 -10.77
N GLY A 35 22.03 3.82 -10.16
CA GLY A 35 21.55 4.04 -8.80
C GLY A 35 20.43 5.07 -8.65
N ASN A 36 19.55 5.22 -9.64
CA ASN A 36 18.35 6.05 -9.51
C ASN A 36 17.39 5.42 -8.48
N HIS A 37 17.43 5.93 -7.24
CA HIS A 37 16.66 5.40 -6.12
C HIS A 37 15.15 5.38 -6.39
N LYS A 38 14.62 6.44 -7.02
CA LYS A 38 13.18 6.55 -7.33
C LYS A 38 12.73 5.43 -8.27
N LEU A 39 13.48 5.19 -9.34
CA LEU A 39 13.16 4.16 -10.32
C LEU A 39 13.49 2.76 -9.81
N THR A 40 14.49 2.62 -8.94
CA THR A 40 14.79 1.35 -8.25
C THR A 40 13.65 0.94 -7.32
N LEU A 41 13.13 1.87 -6.50
CA LEU A 41 11.93 1.63 -5.69
C LEU A 41 10.68 1.40 -6.55
N GLY A 42 10.57 2.10 -7.68
CA GLY A 42 9.54 1.86 -8.69
C GLY A 42 9.57 0.43 -9.20
N LEU A 43 10.75 -0.08 -9.54
CA LEU A 43 10.96 -1.46 -10.00
C LEU A 43 10.55 -2.47 -8.93
N LEU A 44 11.06 -2.32 -7.70
CA LEU A 44 10.71 -3.20 -6.58
C LEU A 44 9.20 -3.25 -6.35
N TRP A 45 8.54 -2.09 -6.40
CA TRP A 45 7.09 -2.01 -6.31
C TRP A 45 6.39 -2.75 -7.45
N SER A 46 6.83 -2.60 -8.70
CA SER A 46 6.25 -3.34 -9.83
C SER A 46 6.37 -4.85 -9.66
N LEU A 47 7.48 -5.34 -9.08
CA LEU A 47 7.63 -6.76 -8.74
C LEU A 47 6.61 -7.18 -7.67
N ILE A 48 6.55 -6.45 -6.55
CA ILE A 48 5.64 -6.75 -5.42
C ILE A 48 4.18 -6.72 -5.89
N LEU A 49 3.79 -5.69 -6.65
CA LEU A 49 2.44 -5.58 -7.19
C LEU A 49 2.10 -6.76 -8.09
N HIS A 50 3.04 -7.21 -8.93
CA HIS A 50 2.78 -8.28 -9.89
C HIS A 50 2.70 -9.66 -9.24
N TRP A 51 3.64 -10.01 -8.35
CA TRP A 51 3.72 -11.37 -7.80
C TRP A 51 3.07 -11.56 -6.44
N GLN A 52 2.87 -10.50 -5.66
CA GLN A 52 2.19 -10.61 -4.37
C GLN A 52 0.74 -10.15 -4.50
N VAL A 53 0.53 -8.87 -4.83
CA VAL A 53 -0.82 -8.27 -4.77
C VAL A 53 -1.76 -8.88 -5.81
N LYS A 54 -1.33 -8.95 -7.08
CA LYS A 54 -2.16 -9.54 -8.13
C LYS A 54 -2.36 -11.05 -7.96
N ASP A 55 -1.40 -11.76 -7.39
CA ASP A 55 -1.50 -13.20 -7.16
C ASP A 55 -2.54 -13.50 -6.07
N VAL A 56 -2.43 -12.81 -4.93
CA VAL A 56 -3.40 -12.90 -3.82
C VAL A 56 -4.84 -12.59 -4.26
N MET A 57 -5.03 -11.67 -5.20
CA MET A 57 -6.35 -11.24 -5.67
C MET A 57 -6.80 -11.93 -6.97
N LYS A 58 -6.03 -12.87 -7.51
CA LYS A 58 -6.20 -13.40 -8.87
C LYS A 58 -7.59 -13.99 -9.11
N ASP A 59 -8.09 -14.77 -8.17
CA ASP A 59 -9.38 -15.45 -8.30
C ASP A 59 -10.52 -14.42 -8.33
N ILE A 60 -10.50 -13.44 -7.43
CA ILE A 60 -11.49 -12.36 -7.36
C ILE A 60 -11.42 -11.44 -8.59
N MET A 61 -10.20 -11.13 -9.05
CA MET A 61 -10.02 -10.36 -10.28
C MET A 61 -10.62 -11.06 -11.49
N SER A 62 -10.46 -12.38 -11.59
CA SER A 62 -11.03 -13.20 -12.66
C SER A 62 -12.55 -13.30 -12.56
N GLU A 63 -13.08 -13.58 -11.36
CA GLU A 63 -14.51 -13.71 -11.11
C GLU A 63 -15.27 -12.41 -11.38
N LEU A 64 -14.75 -11.28 -10.90
CA LEU A 64 -15.40 -9.97 -11.02
C LEU A 64 -14.99 -9.22 -12.30
N GLN A 65 -14.11 -9.79 -13.13
CA GLN A 65 -13.53 -9.11 -14.30
C GLN A 65 -12.98 -7.71 -13.98
N GLN A 66 -12.32 -7.58 -12.82
CA GLN A 66 -11.72 -6.33 -12.34
C GLN A 66 -10.21 -6.46 -12.25
N THR A 67 -9.48 -5.54 -12.87
CA THR A 67 -8.01 -5.58 -12.92
C THR A 67 -7.34 -4.62 -11.93
N ASN A 68 -8.12 -3.80 -11.24
CA ASN A 68 -7.62 -2.80 -10.29
C ASN A 68 -7.66 -3.36 -8.87
N SER A 69 -6.51 -3.85 -8.40
CA SER A 69 -6.34 -4.39 -7.03
C SER A 69 -6.71 -3.37 -5.95
N GLU A 70 -6.37 -2.09 -6.15
CA GLU A 70 -6.68 -1.05 -5.17
C GLU A 70 -8.20 -0.89 -4.97
N LYS A 71 -8.99 -0.99 -6.03
CA LYS A 71 -10.46 -0.92 -5.92
C LYS A 71 -11.03 -2.13 -5.16
N ILE A 72 -10.56 -3.33 -5.48
CA ILE A 72 -10.96 -4.58 -4.82
C ILE A 72 -10.61 -4.52 -3.33
N LEU A 73 -9.40 -4.07 -3.01
CA LEU A 73 -8.95 -3.95 -1.63
C LEU A 73 -9.75 -2.88 -0.88
N LEU A 74 -10.01 -1.73 -1.51
CA LEU A 74 -10.76 -0.65 -0.87
C LEU A 74 -12.22 -1.04 -0.64
N SER A 75 -12.86 -1.75 -1.57
CA SER A 75 -14.22 -2.25 -1.40
C SER A 75 -14.27 -3.29 -0.28
N TRP A 76 -13.33 -4.24 -0.24
CA TRP A 76 -13.21 -5.21 0.84
C TRP A 76 -13.08 -4.57 2.21
N VAL A 77 -12.19 -3.58 2.35
CA VAL A 77 -12.00 -2.88 3.62
C VAL A 77 -13.28 -2.19 4.04
N ARG A 78 -13.89 -1.40 3.15
CA ARG A 78 -15.09 -0.63 3.47
C ARG A 78 -16.25 -1.54 3.90
N GLN A 79 -16.44 -2.66 3.21
CA GLN A 79 -17.47 -3.62 3.55
C GLN A 79 -17.19 -4.31 4.89
N SER A 80 -15.93 -4.65 5.15
CA SER A 80 -15.50 -5.24 6.42
C SER A 80 -15.68 -4.26 7.60
N THR A 81 -15.47 -2.97 7.39
CA THR A 81 -15.57 -1.95 8.43
C THR A 81 -16.94 -1.25 8.52
N LYS A 82 -17.91 -1.62 7.69
CA LYS A 82 -19.22 -0.93 7.58
C LYS A 82 -20.01 -0.86 8.89
N SER A 83 -19.81 -1.81 9.81
CA SER A 83 -20.48 -1.86 11.12
C SER A 83 -19.80 -1.03 12.21
N TYR A 84 -18.71 -0.32 11.90
CA TYR A 84 -17.94 0.47 12.86
C TYR A 84 -18.10 1.96 12.54
N ASN A 85 -18.96 2.64 13.31
CA ASN A 85 -19.37 4.01 13.02
C ASN A 85 -18.20 5.02 13.04
N GLU A 86 -17.15 4.73 13.80
CA GLU A 86 -15.96 5.56 13.93
C GLU A 86 -14.97 5.37 12.75
N VAL A 87 -15.25 4.43 11.84
CA VAL A 87 -14.34 4.05 10.76
C VAL A 87 -14.95 4.36 9.40
N ASN A 88 -14.27 5.24 8.66
CA ASN A 88 -14.59 5.52 7.27
C ASN A 88 -13.32 5.50 6.42
N VAL A 89 -13.12 4.43 5.67
CA VAL A 89 -11.94 4.27 4.82
C VAL A 89 -12.21 4.77 3.41
N LEU A 90 -11.42 5.75 2.97
CA LEU A 90 -11.55 6.41 1.67
C LEU A 90 -10.28 6.30 0.82
N ASN A 91 -9.15 5.95 1.43
CA ASN A 91 -7.85 5.89 0.77
C ASN A 91 -6.92 4.89 1.49
N PHE A 92 -5.72 4.69 0.95
CA PHE A 92 -4.65 3.88 1.55
C PHE A 92 -3.58 4.73 2.23
N THR A 93 -3.93 5.92 2.70
CA THR A 93 -3.02 6.81 3.41
C THR A 93 -3.68 7.30 4.71
N THR A 94 -4.27 8.50 4.69
CA THR A 94 -4.77 9.21 5.87
C THR A 94 -5.88 8.48 6.63
N SER A 95 -6.65 7.61 5.96
CA SER A 95 -7.72 6.81 6.58
C SER A 95 -7.21 5.81 7.63
N TRP A 96 -5.91 5.54 7.67
CA TRP A 96 -5.29 4.51 8.50
C TRP A 96 -4.52 5.07 9.70
N THR A 97 -4.23 6.37 9.68
CA THR A 97 -3.35 7.08 10.64
C THR A 97 -3.80 6.95 12.10
N ASN A 98 -5.10 6.85 12.35
CA ASN A 98 -5.64 6.76 13.70
C ASN A 98 -5.72 5.33 14.27
N GLY A 99 -5.31 4.32 13.48
CA GLY A 99 -5.27 2.90 13.85
C GLY A 99 -6.61 2.17 13.97
N LEU A 100 -7.76 2.86 13.85
CA LEU A 100 -9.07 2.21 14.01
C LEU A 100 -9.38 1.23 12.87
N ALA A 101 -9.06 1.59 11.63
CA ALA A 101 -9.36 0.76 10.47
C ALA A 101 -8.67 -0.62 10.53
N PHE A 102 -7.41 -0.69 10.95
CA PHE A 102 -6.70 -1.97 11.13
C PHE A 102 -7.37 -2.85 12.19
N ASN A 103 -7.74 -2.26 13.33
CA ASN A 103 -8.42 -3.01 14.38
C ASN A 103 -9.82 -3.46 13.95
N ALA A 104 -10.56 -2.63 13.20
CA ALA A 104 -11.90 -2.97 12.73
C ALA A 104 -11.89 -4.17 11.78
N LEU A 105 -10.90 -4.23 10.88
CA LEU A 105 -10.70 -5.38 9.99
C LEU A 105 -10.49 -6.67 10.77
N ILE A 106 -9.58 -6.66 11.75
CA ILE A 106 -9.28 -7.84 12.56
C ILE A 106 -10.50 -8.23 13.39
N HIS A 107 -11.11 -7.27 14.09
CA HIS A 107 -12.26 -7.50 14.97
C HIS A 107 -13.50 -7.98 14.22
N LYS A 108 -13.71 -7.55 12.97
CA LYS A 108 -14.84 -8.00 12.13
C LYS A 108 -14.80 -9.52 11.94
N HIS A 109 -13.60 -10.06 11.75
CA HIS A 109 -13.39 -11.47 11.40
C HIS A 109 -13.04 -12.32 12.62
N ARG A 110 -12.55 -11.68 13.69
CA ARG A 110 -12.12 -12.29 14.95
C ARG A 110 -12.55 -11.45 16.17
N PRO A 111 -13.86 -11.28 16.42
CA PRO A 111 -14.37 -10.42 17.49
C PRO A 111 -13.99 -10.92 18.89
N GLU A 112 -13.58 -12.19 19.03
CA GLU A 112 -13.17 -12.79 20.29
C GLU A 112 -11.80 -12.33 20.78
N LEU A 113 -10.95 -11.78 19.90
CA LEU A 113 -9.56 -11.47 20.25
C LEU A 113 -9.43 -10.26 21.17
N PHE A 114 -10.34 -9.29 21.08
CA PHE A 114 -10.32 -8.08 21.91
C PHE A 114 -11.66 -7.35 21.89
N SER A 115 -11.83 -6.38 22.80
CA SER A 115 -13.02 -5.54 22.87
C SER A 115 -12.84 -4.26 22.06
N TRP A 116 -13.76 -3.99 21.12
CA TRP A 116 -13.78 -2.75 20.35
C TRP A 116 -13.82 -1.49 21.23
N ASP A 117 -14.62 -1.49 22.30
CA ASP A 117 -14.73 -0.36 23.24
C ASP A 117 -13.43 0.02 23.94
N LYS A 118 -12.48 -0.92 24.04
CA LYS A 118 -11.14 -0.63 24.56
C LYS A 118 -10.29 0.06 23.50
N VAL A 119 -10.33 -0.43 22.26
CA VAL A 119 -9.58 0.13 21.13
C VAL A 119 -9.98 1.59 20.87
N THR A 120 -11.27 1.91 20.90
CA THR A 120 -11.75 3.28 20.66
C THR A 120 -11.25 4.30 21.70
N LYS A 121 -10.79 3.84 22.87
CA LYS A 121 -10.24 4.71 23.94
C LYS A 121 -8.72 4.84 23.93
N MET A 122 -8.01 3.99 23.18
CA MET A 122 -6.55 4.03 23.05
C MET A 122 -6.08 5.22 22.19
N ALA A 123 -4.83 5.65 22.36
CA ALA A 123 -4.20 6.60 21.45
C ALA A 123 -3.90 5.97 20.08
N PRO A 124 -3.78 6.75 18.99
CA PRO A 124 -3.49 6.23 17.64
C PRO A 124 -2.31 5.25 17.58
N HIS A 125 -1.17 5.63 18.18
CA HIS A 125 0.02 4.80 18.22
C HIS A 125 -0.22 3.46 18.93
N GLU A 126 -0.92 3.48 20.07
CA GLU A 126 -1.28 2.26 20.81
C GLU A 126 -2.23 1.36 20.01
N ARG A 127 -3.18 1.93 19.27
CA ARG A 127 -4.08 1.16 18.40
C ARG A 127 -3.34 0.46 17.27
N LEU A 128 -2.37 1.15 16.66
CA LEU A 128 -1.54 0.60 15.58
C LEU A 128 -0.69 -0.55 16.12
N GLU A 129 0.06 -0.31 17.19
CA GLU A 129 0.87 -1.33 17.85
C GLU A 129 0.02 -2.53 18.28
N HIS A 130 -1.16 -2.29 18.84
CA HIS A 130 -2.13 -3.32 19.19
C HIS A 130 -2.55 -4.15 17.97
N ALA A 131 -3.00 -3.51 16.89
CA ALA A 131 -3.43 -4.22 15.67
C ALA A 131 -2.32 -5.08 15.08
N PHE A 132 -1.10 -4.54 15.00
CA PHE A 132 0.05 -5.24 14.44
C PHE A 132 0.50 -6.41 15.32
N ASN A 133 0.45 -6.27 16.65
CA ASN A 133 0.68 -7.39 17.57
C ASN A 133 -0.37 -8.48 17.46
N ILE A 134 -1.66 -8.12 17.39
CA ILE A 134 -2.73 -9.11 17.24
C ILE A 134 -2.57 -9.85 15.90
N ALA A 135 -2.34 -9.14 14.81
CA ALA A 135 -2.12 -9.73 13.49
C ALA A 135 -0.93 -10.71 13.49
N LYS A 136 0.20 -10.33 14.10
CA LYS A 136 1.36 -11.21 14.23
C LYS A 136 1.09 -12.45 15.06
N ASN A 137 0.54 -12.27 16.26
CA ASN A 137 0.41 -13.35 17.24
C ASN A 137 -0.71 -14.34 16.90
N TYR A 138 -1.77 -13.88 16.24
CA TYR A 138 -2.98 -14.70 16.01
C TYR A 138 -3.26 -14.98 14.54
N LEU A 139 -2.77 -14.16 13.61
CA LEU A 139 -2.97 -14.35 12.17
C LEU A 139 -1.67 -14.72 11.43
N GLY A 140 -0.51 -14.71 12.12
CA GLY A 140 0.79 -15.04 11.52
C GLY A 140 1.31 -14.00 10.53
N ILE A 141 0.79 -12.75 10.58
CA ILE A 141 1.19 -11.67 9.67
C ILE A 141 2.40 -10.93 10.26
N GLU A 142 3.49 -10.84 9.49
CA GLU A 142 4.68 -10.10 9.93
C GLU A 142 4.42 -8.60 10.01
N LYS A 143 5.06 -7.90 10.97
CA LYS A 143 4.92 -6.45 11.12
C LYS A 143 5.74 -5.72 10.05
N LEU A 144 5.11 -5.47 8.90
CA LEU A 144 5.72 -4.71 7.81
C LEU A 144 5.69 -3.19 8.01
N LEU A 145 4.92 -2.74 9.00
CA LEU A 145 4.70 -1.33 9.31
C LEU A 145 5.05 -1.07 10.76
N ASP A 146 5.74 0.04 11.00
CA ASP A 146 5.94 0.58 12.33
C ASP A 146 4.88 1.64 12.63
N PRO A 147 4.31 1.71 13.86
CA PRO A 147 3.29 2.69 14.21
C PRO A 147 3.69 4.14 13.92
N GLU A 148 4.95 4.49 14.11
CA GLU A 148 5.52 5.81 13.84
C GLU A 148 5.49 6.20 12.36
N ASP A 149 5.53 5.25 11.44
CA ASP A 149 5.47 5.50 9.99
C ASP A 149 4.02 5.63 9.49
N VAL A 150 3.06 5.17 10.29
CA VAL A 150 1.63 5.22 9.97
C VAL A 150 0.92 6.39 10.65
N ALA A 151 1.26 6.70 11.90
CA ALA A 151 0.66 7.77 12.70
C ALA A 151 1.20 9.16 12.34
N VAL A 152 1.36 9.43 11.04
CA VAL A 152 1.87 10.68 10.47
C VAL A 152 0.82 11.35 9.60
N GLN A 153 1.09 12.58 9.14
CA GLN A 153 0.14 13.32 8.30
C GLN A 153 -0.16 12.62 6.97
N LEU A 154 0.86 12.02 6.35
CA LEU A 154 0.74 11.34 5.07
C LEU A 154 1.57 10.04 5.09
N PRO A 155 0.98 8.91 5.51
CA PRO A 155 1.69 7.63 5.52
C PRO A 155 1.88 7.08 4.10
N ASP A 156 2.90 6.26 3.89
CA ASP A 156 3.20 5.69 2.57
C ASP A 156 2.08 4.75 2.08
N LYS A 157 1.50 5.10 0.93
CA LYS A 157 0.39 4.37 0.33
C LYS A 157 0.73 2.91 0.01
N LYS A 158 1.93 2.66 -0.50
CA LYS A 158 2.34 1.34 -0.98
C LYS A 158 2.57 0.40 0.19
N SER A 159 3.20 0.87 1.25
CA SER A 159 3.40 0.14 2.50
C SER A 159 2.06 -0.28 3.12
N ILE A 160 1.08 0.64 3.16
CA ILE A 160 -0.29 0.33 3.64
C ILE A 160 -0.94 -0.75 2.75
N ILE A 161 -0.87 -0.62 1.42
CA ILE A 161 -1.42 -1.63 0.51
C ILE A 161 -0.74 -2.99 0.71
N MET A 162 0.58 -3.04 0.88
CA MET A 162 1.31 -4.28 1.12
C MET A 162 0.81 -4.99 2.37
N TYR A 163 0.71 -4.26 3.49
CA TYR A 163 0.27 -4.84 4.74
C TYR A 163 -1.21 -5.28 4.70
N LEU A 164 -2.07 -4.50 4.05
CA LEU A 164 -3.46 -4.88 3.83
C LEU A 164 -3.60 -6.09 2.91
N THR A 165 -2.72 -6.25 1.92
CA THR A 165 -2.69 -7.45 1.08
C THR A 165 -2.42 -8.69 1.93
N SER A 166 -1.49 -8.61 2.88
CA SER A 166 -1.23 -9.72 3.82
C SER A 166 -2.43 -10.02 4.73
N LEU A 167 -3.18 -9.01 5.17
CA LEU A 167 -4.44 -9.21 5.89
C LEU A 167 -5.50 -9.88 5.01
N PHE A 168 -5.65 -9.42 3.78
CA PHE A 168 -6.61 -9.94 2.81
C PHE A 168 -6.36 -11.41 2.46
N GLU A 169 -5.09 -11.82 2.41
CA GLU A 169 -4.69 -13.20 2.10
C GLU A 169 -5.21 -14.21 3.14
N VAL A 170 -5.20 -13.85 4.43
CA VAL A 170 -5.54 -14.78 5.54
C VAL A 170 -6.95 -14.59 6.11
N LEU A 171 -7.64 -13.53 5.70
CA LEU A 171 -8.98 -13.20 6.16
C LEU A 171 -10.03 -13.49 5.07
N PRO A 172 -11.27 -13.86 5.43
CA PRO A 172 -12.38 -13.96 4.48
C PRO A 172 -12.47 -12.79 3.46
N GLN A 173 -12.38 -13.16 2.18
CA GLN A 173 -12.37 -12.25 1.04
C GLN A 173 -13.77 -12.12 0.43
N GLN A 174 -14.63 -11.31 1.05
CA GLN A 174 -15.99 -11.07 0.55
C GLN A 174 -16.03 -9.73 -0.18
N VAL A 175 -16.10 -9.77 -1.52
CA VAL A 175 -16.19 -8.58 -2.38
C VAL A 175 -17.20 -8.83 -3.49
N THR A 176 -18.12 -7.88 -3.70
CA THR A 176 -19.08 -7.92 -4.81
C THR A 176 -18.81 -6.81 -5.83
N LEU A 177 -19.42 -6.93 -7.02
CA LEU A 177 -19.37 -5.89 -8.04
C LEU A 177 -20.04 -4.59 -7.57
N GLU A 178 -21.11 -4.69 -6.79
CA GLU A 178 -21.79 -3.54 -6.18
C GLU A 178 -20.86 -2.79 -5.23
N ASP A 179 -20.11 -3.51 -4.38
CA ASP A 179 -19.13 -2.89 -3.46
C ASP A 179 -18.04 -2.14 -4.23
N ILE A 180 -17.57 -2.71 -5.34
CA ILE A 180 -16.56 -2.07 -6.20
C ILE A 180 -17.14 -0.82 -6.87
N ARG A 181 -18.39 -0.86 -7.34
CA ARG A 181 -19.06 0.31 -7.93
C ARG A 181 -19.27 1.42 -6.91
N GLU A 182 -19.58 1.09 -5.66
CA GLU A 182 -19.70 2.09 -4.58
C GLU A 182 -18.39 2.90 -4.44
N VAL A 183 -17.24 2.22 -4.50
CA VAL A 183 -15.92 2.88 -4.45
C VAL A 183 -15.72 3.89 -5.59
N GLU A 184 -16.26 3.64 -6.78
CA GLU A 184 -16.14 4.55 -7.93
C GLU A 184 -16.93 5.85 -7.74
N THR A 185 -17.96 5.82 -6.89
CA THR A 185 -18.79 6.99 -6.58
C THR A 185 -18.22 7.87 -5.47
N LEU A 186 -17.14 7.43 -4.80
CA LEU A 186 -16.54 8.18 -3.71
C LEU A 186 -15.99 9.54 -4.18
N PRO A 187 -16.04 10.59 -3.32
CA PRO A 187 -15.57 11.92 -3.68
C PRO A 187 -14.11 11.92 -4.14
N ARG A 188 -13.84 12.45 -5.35
CA ARG A 188 -12.50 12.52 -5.95
C ARG A 188 -11.50 13.44 -5.21
N LYS A 189 -11.91 14.15 -4.16
CA LYS A 189 -11.09 15.17 -3.47
C LYS A 189 -9.74 14.64 -2.96
N TYR A 190 -9.60 13.35 -2.70
CA TYR A 190 -8.37 12.74 -2.21
C TYR A 190 -7.41 12.24 -3.30
N LYS A 191 -7.76 12.39 -4.58
CA LYS A 191 -6.87 11.99 -5.69
C LYS A 191 -5.75 13.00 -5.95
N LYS A 192 -5.91 14.25 -5.48
CA LYS A 192 -5.03 15.39 -5.80
C LYS A 192 -3.91 15.65 -4.78
N GLU A 193 -4.17 15.51 -3.48
CA GLU A 193 -3.15 15.77 -2.44
C GLU A 193 -1.93 14.86 -2.62
N CYS A 194 -2.13 13.57 -2.95
CA CYS A 194 -1.00 12.66 -3.18
C CYS A 194 -0.15 12.99 -4.42
N GLU A 195 -0.71 13.64 -5.44
CA GLU A 195 0.06 14.04 -6.64
C GLU A 195 0.76 15.39 -6.42
N GLU A 196 0.08 16.34 -5.78
CA GLU A 196 0.61 17.68 -5.49
C GLU A 196 1.74 17.63 -4.43
N ASP A 197 1.65 16.76 -3.42
CA ASP A 197 2.70 16.59 -2.39
C ASP A 197 3.97 15.92 -2.93
N ILE A 198 3.83 14.95 -3.85
CA ILE A 198 4.98 14.36 -4.56
C ILE A 198 5.66 15.42 -5.43
N GLN A 199 4.89 16.30 -6.06
CA GLN A 199 5.40 17.35 -6.92
C GLN A 199 6.13 18.44 -6.12
N TYR A 200 5.62 18.77 -4.92
CA TYR A 200 6.25 19.69 -3.98
C TYR A 200 7.52 19.13 -3.34
N ALA A 201 7.52 17.85 -2.93
CA ALA A 201 8.72 17.18 -2.43
C ALA A 201 9.82 17.06 -3.49
N THR A 202 9.45 16.89 -4.77
CA THR A 202 10.43 16.90 -5.88
C THR A 202 10.96 18.30 -6.24
N SER A 203 10.26 19.38 -5.89
CA SER A 203 10.71 20.75 -6.18
C SER A 203 11.63 21.30 -5.09
N GLU A 204 11.38 20.98 -3.81
CA GLU A 204 12.27 21.39 -2.71
C GLU A 204 13.60 20.61 -2.69
N GLY A 205 13.59 19.33 -3.08
CA GLY A 205 14.81 18.53 -3.20
C GLY A 205 15.80 19.04 -4.25
N ASN A 206 15.33 19.74 -5.29
CA ASN A 206 16.18 20.40 -6.28
C ASN A 206 16.63 21.80 -5.86
N CYS A 207 15.95 22.45 -4.92
CA CYS A 207 16.32 23.79 -4.45
C CYS A 207 17.48 23.73 -3.42
N ALA A 208 17.57 22.65 -2.64
CA ALA A 208 18.62 22.48 -1.63
C ALA A 208 20.02 22.22 -2.21
N VAL A 209 20.15 21.82 -3.48
CA VAL A 209 21.45 21.52 -4.11
C VAL A 209 22.11 22.76 -4.74
N LEU A 210 21.37 23.86 -4.92
CA LEU A 210 21.87 25.06 -5.63
C LEU A 210 22.36 26.21 -4.72
N LYS A 211 22.56 25.97 -3.41
CA LYS A 211 23.04 27.01 -2.47
C LYS A 211 24.41 26.76 -1.83
N ALA A 212 25.22 25.84 -2.38
CA ALA A 212 26.54 25.52 -1.84
C ALA A 212 27.72 25.76 -2.82
N GLU A 213 27.50 26.41 -3.95
CA GLU A 213 28.56 26.82 -4.88
C GLU A 213 28.55 28.35 -5.07
N GLU A 214 28.78 29.09 -3.99
CA GLU A 214 29.23 30.49 -4.07
C GLU A 214 29.93 30.85 -2.76
N SER A 215 31.20 30.46 -2.63
CA SER A 215 32.23 31.04 -1.74
C SER A 215 33.61 30.59 -2.20
#